data_AF-A0A9X2EK89-F1
#
_entry.id   AF-A0A9X2EK89-F1
#
_cell.length_a   1.000
_cell.length_b   1.000
_cell.length_c   1.000
_cell.angle_alpha   90.00
_cell.angle_beta   90.00
_cell.angle_gamma   90.00
#
_symmetry.space_group_name_H-M   'P 1'
#
loop_
_entity.id
_entity.type
_entity.pdbx_description
1 polymer ?
#
loop_
_entity_poly.entity_id
_entity_poly.type
_entity_poly.pdbx_seq_one_letter_code
_entity_poly.pdbx_strand_id
1 'polypeptide(L)'
;MNNIEQVAAWFGNPDWGLGLPAPMLMAWLAALVEFFGGIAILVGFATRLVAIPLMFVMAVAAVTAHWDNGWSALPDKTLSVPWEWRKDLLDEAAVRKEKIVDLLKEHGNYEWLVESGGVTILKNGIEFSATYLIMLLALFCSGGGRFFSVDYWLCRHYSGQGAT
;
A
#
# COMPACT_ATOMS: atom_id res chain seq x y z
N MET A 1 -10.22 -5.84 20.85
CA MET A 1 -8.79 -5.62 21.15
C MET A 1 -7.90 -6.71 20.54
N ASN A 2 -8.39 -7.93 20.31
CA ASN A 2 -7.61 -9.05 19.76
C ASN A 2 -6.92 -8.80 18.40
N ASN A 3 -7.44 -7.91 17.55
CA ASN A 3 -6.85 -7.67 16.22
C ASN A 3 -5.52 -6.90 16.28
N ILE A 4 -5.40 -5.91 17.17
CA ILE A 4 -4.15 -5.13 17.27
C ILE A 4 -3.01 -5.97 17.84
N GLU A 5 -3.34 -6.90 18.74
CA GLU A 5 -2.40 -7.87 19.31
C GLU A 5 -1.88 -8.84 18.26
N GLN A 6 -2.73 -9.28 17.31
CA GLN A 6 -2.32 -10.11 16.18
C GLN A 6 -1.38 -9.37 15.23
N VAL A 7 -1.70 -8.12 14.89
CA VAL A 7 -0.82 -7.28 14.07
C VAL A 7 0.52 -7.05 14.79
N ALA A 8 0.49 -6.74 16.08
CA ALA A 8 1.69 -6.60 16.89
C ALA A 8 2.49 -7.91 16.97
N ALA A 9 1.84 -9.06 17.09
CA ALA A 9 2.51 -10.36 17.07
C ALA A 9 3.25 -10.58 15.74
N TRP A 10 2.61 -10.26 14.60
CA TRP A 10 3.25 -10.33 13.29
C TRP A 10 4.39 -9.31 13.13
N PHE A 11 4.22 -8.09 13.61
CA PHE A 11 5.30 -7.09 13.58
C PHE A 11 6.51 -7.55 14.40
N GLY A 12 6.30 -8.19 15.55
CA GLY A 12 7.38 -8.51 16.49
C GLY A 12 8.11 -9.83 16.24
N ASN A 13 7.51 -10.79 15.52
CA ASN A 13 8.13 -12.09 15.34
C ASN A 13 9.13 -12.09 14.16
N PRO A 14 10.40 -12.48 14.36
CA PRO A 14 11.40 -12.51 13.28
C PRO A 14 11.35 -13.78 12.40
N ASP A 15 10.74 -14.87 12.86
CA ASP A 15 10.72 -16.15 12.15
C ASP A 15 9.65 -16.20 11.06
N TRP A 16 8.49 -15.58 11.32
CA TRP A 16 7.33 -15.56 10.40
C TRP A 16 6.73 -14.17 10.17
N GLY A 17 7.34 -13.14 10.75
CA GLY A 17 6.87 -11.75 10.70
C GLY A 17 7.98 -10.78 10.31
N LEU A 18 7.94 -9.56 10.87
CA LEU A 18 8.87 -8.48 10.50
C LEU A 18 10.06 -8.29 11.46
N GLY A 19 10.00 -8.85 12.67
CA GLY A 19 11.04 -8.63 13.69
C GLY A 19 11.25 -7.18 14.12
N LEU A 20 10.21 -6.34 14.06
CA LEU A 20 10.27 -4.91 14.40
C LEU A 20 10.37 -4.67 15.91
N PRO A 21 11.12 -3.63 16.34
CA PRO A 21 11.15 -3.22 17.73
C PRO A 21 9.83 -2.56 18.14
N ALA A 22 9.47 -2.68 19.43
CA ALA A 22 8.25 -2.10 20.01
C ALA A 22 6.98 -2.37 19.18
N PRO A 23 6.66 -3.64 18.85
CA PRO A 23 5.65 -3.99 17.85
C PRO A 23 4.24 -3.51 18.21
N MET A 24 3.89 -3.52 19.50
CA MET A 24 2.59 -3.03 19.95
C MET A 24 2.41 -1.52 19.68
N LEU A 25 3.48 -0.74 19.90
CA LEU A 25 3.47 0.68 19.60
C LEU A 25 3.35 0.91 18.09
N MET A 26 4.13 0.18 17.29
CA MET A 26 4.09 0.26 15.82
C MET A 26 2.72 -0.09 15.26
N ALA A 27 2.09 -1.16 15.76
CA ALA A 27 0.75 -1.57 15.34
C ALA A 27 -0.28 -0.46 15.61
N TRP A 28 -0.26 0.15 16.81
CA TRP A 28 -1.15 1.26 17.14
C TRP A 28 -0.87 2.50 16.30
N LEU A 29 0.40 2.86 16.10
CA LEU A 29 0.77 4.01 15.28
C LEU A 29 0.29 3.83 13.83
N ALA A 30 0.55 2.67 13.23
CA ALA A 30 0.07 2.36 11.88
C ALA A 30 -1.45 2.45 11.81
N ALA A 31 -2.17 1.75 12.70
CA ALA A 31 -3.63 1.73 12.70
C ALA A 31 -4.25 3.13 12.87
N LEU A 32 -3.73 3.94 13.79
CA LEU A 32 -4.24 5.30 14.05
C LEU A 32 -3.94 6.24 12.89
N VAL A 33 -2.72 6.20 12.36
CA VAL A 33 -2.32 7.05 11.23
C VAL A 33 -3.10 6.70 9.98
N GLU A 34 -3.28 5.41 9.67
CA GLU A 34 -4.04 4.98 8.51
C GLU A 34 -5.52 5.33 8.63
N PHE A 35 -6.13 5.06 9.79
CA PHE A 35 -7.56 5.32 9.99
C PHE A 35 -7.87 6.82 10.00
N PHE A 36 -7.25 7.59 10.91
CA PHE A 36 -7.54 9.02 11.02
C PHE A 36 -6.94 9.81 9.86
N GLY A 37 -5.76 9.41 9.38
CA GLY A 37 -5.14 10.06 8.23
C GLY A 37 -5.92 9.84 6.94
N GLY A 38 -6.44 8.63 6.72
CA GLY A 38 -7.32 8.35 5.59
C GLY A 38 -8.59 9.20 5.62
N ILE A 39 -9.25 9.32 6.77
CA ILE A 39 -10.43 10.19 6.94
C ILE A 39 -10.08 11.65 6.69
N ALA A 40 -8.96 12.14 7.25
CA ALA A 40 -8.56 13.53 7.09
C ALA A 40 -8.20 13.86 5.62
N ILE A 41 -7.56 12.95 4.89
CA ILE A 41 -7.35 13.12 3.43
C ILE A 41 -8.68 13.13 2.68
N LEU A 42 -9.60 12.22 3.01
CA LEU A 42 -10.91 12.12 2.34
C LEU A 42 -11.72 13.40 2.48
N VAL A 43 -11.73 13.99 3.67
CA VAL A 43 -12.42 15.26 3.95
C VAL A 43 -11.58 16.47 3.50
N GLY A 44 -10.31 16.25 3.16
CA GLY A 44 -9.38 17.30 2.77
C GLY A 44 -9.06 18.27 3.91
N PHE A 45 -8.87 17.74 5.12
CA PHE A 45 -8.47 18.46 6.33
C PHE A 45 -7.00 18.20 6.68
N ALA A 46 -6.27 19.27 6.99
CA ALA A 46 -4.84 19.28 7.30
C ALA A 46 -4.01 18.41 6.35
N THR A 47 -4.37 18.41 5.06
CA THR A 47 -3.93 17.41 4.06
C THR A 47 -2.41 17.27 4.00
N ARG A 48 -1.69 18.40 4.06
CA ARG A 48 -0.22 18.40 4.06
C ARG A 48 0.37 17.81 5.33
N LEU A 49 -0.20 18.14 6.50
CA LEU A 49 0.30 17.62 7.78
C LEU A 49 0.03 16.13 7.91
N VAL A 50 -1.14 15.68 7.48
CA VAL A 50 -1.57 14.28 7.53
C VAL A 50 -0.81 13.41 6.53
N ALA A 51 -0.40 13.96 5.39
CA ALA A 51 0.43 13.25 4.42
C ALA A 51 1.78 12.82 5.01
N ILE A 52 2.37 13.58 5.95
CA ILE A 52 3.67 13.26 6.55
C ILE A 52 3.68 11.89 7.25
N PRO A 53 2.83 11.63 8.27
CA PRO A 53 2.83 10.33 8.94
C PRO A 53 2.37 9.21 8.01
N LEU A 54 1.47 9.46 7.03
CA LEU A 54 1.09 8.44 6.05
C LEU A 54 2.23 8.06 5.10
N MET A 55 3.02 9.04 4.63
CA MET A 55 4.24 8.76 3.87
C MET A 55 5.20 7.89 4.67
N PHE A 56 5.34 8.16 5.97
CA PHE A 56 6.18 7.35 6.85
C PHE A 56 5.70 5.90 6.94
N VAL A 57 4.38 5.67 7.11
CA VAL A 57 3.82 4.31 7.10
C VAL A 57 4.11 3.58 5.79
N MET A 58 3.90 4.23 4.64
CA MET A 58 4.20 3.63 3.33
C MET A 58 5.69 3.32 3.16
N ALA A 59 6.58 4.20 3.63
CA ALA A 59 8.02 3.98 3.57
C ALA A 59 8.45 2.79 4.44
N VAL A 60 7.97 2.72 5.68
CA VAL A 60 8.25 1.58 6.58
C VAL A 60 7.73 0.28 5.96
N ALA A 61 6.49 0.24 5.49
CA ALA A 61 5.93 -0.94 4.84
C ALA A 61 6.75 -1.38 3.62
N ALA A 62 7.20 -0.44 2.78
CA ALA A 62 8.03 -0.74 1.62
C ALA A 62 9.37 -1.40 2.00
N VAL A 63 10.04 -0.90 3.04
CA VAL A 63 11.38 -1.40 3.42
C VAL A 63 11.33 -2.63 4.33
N THR A 64 10.27 -2.83 5.11
CA THR A 64 10.21 -3.95 6.07
C THR A 64 9.37 -5.11 5.58
N ALA A 65 8.21 -4.85 4.95
CA ALA A 65 7.25 -5.90 4.60
C ALA A 65 7.34 -6.35 3.13
N HIS A 66 7.77 -5.46 2.24
CA HIS A 66 7.68 -5.69 0.79
C HIS A 66 9.03 -5.72 0.07
N TRP A 67 10.12 -5.30 0.72
CA TRP A 67 11.43 -5.17 0.09
C TRP A 67 11.94 -6.48 -0.53
N ASP A 68 11.80 -7.57 0.23
CA ASP A 68 12.26 -8.87 -0.25
C ASP A 68 11.42 -9.40 -1.41
N ASN A 69 10.23 -8.86 -1.67
CA ASN A 69 9.40 -9.30 -2.79
C ASN A 69 9.73 -8.59 -4.12
N GLY A 70 10.67 -7.65 -4.12
CA GLY A 70 11.05 -6.90 -5.32
C GLY A 70 10.14 -5.71 -5.60
N TRP A 71 10.20 -5.21 -6.84
CA TRP A 71 9.41 -4.04 -7.24
C TRP A 71 7.94 -4.40 -7.46
N SER A 72 7.65 -5.20 -8.48
CA SER A 72 6.29 -5.43 -8.97
C SER A 72 5.42 -6.16 -7.95
N ALA A 73 4.17 -5.75 -7.79
CA ALA A 73 3.21 -6.51 -6.99
C ALA A 73 2.79 -7.80 -7.71
N LEU A 74 2.68 -7.71 -9.03
CA LEU A 74 2.32 -8.80 -9.93
C LEU A 74 3.56 -9.25 -10.72
N PRO A 75 3.94 -10.53 -10.67
CA PRO A 75 5.02 -11.09 -11.46
C PRO A 75 4.54 -11.39 -12.88
N ASP A 76 4.52 -10.35 -13.73
CA ASP A 76 4.31 -10.50 -15.17
C ASP A 76 5.60 -10.15 -15.92
N LYS A 77 6.06 -11.07 -16.78
CA LYS A 77 7.26 -10.87 -17.60
C LYS A 77 7.08 -9.78 -18.66
N THR A 78 5.85 -9.51 -19.07
CA THR A 78 5.54 -8.52 -20.11
C THR A 78 5.49 -7.10 -19.57
N LEU A 79 5.14 -6.93 -18.30
CA LEU A 79 4.99 -5.64 -17.61
C LEU A 79 6.12 -5.38 -16.59
N SER A 80 7.18 -6.19 -16.60
CA SER A 80 8.30 -6.01 -15.69
C SER A 80 9.07 -4.73 -16.01
N VAL A 81 9.39 -3.97 -14.96
CA VAL A 81 10.15 -2.72 -15.06
C VAL A 81 11.67 -2.99 -15.10
N PRO A 82 12.49 -2.13 -15.73
CA PRO A 82 13.95 -2.32 -15.79
C PRO A 82 14.65 -2.39 -14.42
N TRP A 83 14.06 -1.78 -13.40
CA TRP A 83 14.59 -1.70 -12.04
C TRP A 83 14.11 -2.82 -11.11
N GLU A 84 13.44 -3.86 -11.62
CA GLU A 84 13.07 -5.05 -10.84
C GLU A 84 14.33 -5.83 -10.44
N TRP A 85 14.58 -5.93 -9.13
CA TRP A 85 15.75 -6.63 -8.58
C TRP A 85 15.49 -8.09 -8.22
N ARG A 86 14.23 -8.49 -8.01
CA ARG A 86 13.86 -9.89 -7.71
C ARG A 86 13.36 -10.63 -8.94
N LYS A 87 14.22 -10.71 -9.97
CA LYS A 87 13.92 -11.45 -11.22
C LYS A 87 13.75 -12.94 -11.00
N ASP A 88 14.45 -13.49 -10.01
CA ASP A 88 14.29 -14.86 -9.53
C ASP A 88 12.83 -15.18 -9.18
N LEU A 89 12.16 -14.27 -8.45
CA LEU A 89 10.75 -14.43 -8.07
C LEU A 89 9.81 -14.35 -9.28
N LEU A 90 10.14 -13.56 -10.31
CA LEU A 90 9.34 -13.48 -11.55
C LEU A 90 9.43 -14.79 -12.34
N ASP A 91 10.63 -15.36 -12.44
CA ASP A 91 10.85 -16.62 -13.15
C ASP A 91 10.18 -17.79 -12.42
N GLU A 92 10.32 -17.86 -11.10
CA GLU A 92 9.63 -18.87 -10.28
C GLU A 92 8.11 -18.74 -10.36
N ALA A 93 7.58 -17.52 -10.30
CA ALA A 93 6.14 -17.29 -10.40
C ALA A 93 5.58 -17.70 -11.77
N ALA A 94 6.33 -17.52 -12.86
CA ALA A 94 5.90 -17.96 -14.17
C ALA A 94 5.75 -19.49 -14.24
N VAL A 95 6.73 -20.23 -13.72
CA VAL A 95 6.69 -21.70 -13.66
C VAL A 95 5.55 -22.19 -12.77
N ARG A 96 5.37 -21.57 -11.59
CA ARG A 96 4.26 -21.90 -10.67
C ARG A 96 2.90 -21.63 -11.31
N LYS A 97 2.75 -20.51 -12.02
CA LYS A 97 1.50 -20.15 -12.72
C LYS A 97 1.17 -21.16 -13.81
N GLU A 98 2.15 -21.59 -14.60
CA GLU A 98 1.96 -22.64 -15.61
C GLU A 98 1.42 -23.93 -14.99
N LYS A 99 2.05 -24.40 -13.90
CA LYS A 99 1.60 -25.60 -13.18
C LYS A 99 0.20 -25.47 -12.59
N ILE A 100 -0.16 -24.30 -12.07
CA ILE A 100 -1.51 -24.03 -11.61
C ILE A 100 -2.49 -24.13 -12.78
N VAL A 101 -2.19 -23.50 -13.92
CA VAL A 101 -3.06 -23.54 -15.11
C VAL A 101 -3.24 -24.97 -15.61
N ASP A 102 -2.18 -25.77 -15.66
CA ASP A 102 -2.26 -27.19 -16.05
C ASP A 102 -3.20 -27.97 -15.13
N LEU A 103 -3.03 -27.82 -13.82
CA LEU A 103 -3.86 -28.49 -12.82
C LEU A 103 -5.33 -28.10 -12.94
N LEU A 104 -5.62 -26.82 -13.17
CA LEU A 104 -6.98 -26.32 -13.34
C LEU A 104 -7.64 -26.82 -14.63
N LYS A 105 -6.87 -27.03 -15.71
CA LYS A 105 -7.38 -27.63 -16.94
C LYS A 105 -7.67 -29.11 -16.81
N GLU A 106 -6.84 -29.83 -16.05
CA GLU A 106 -6.98 -31.28 -15.86
C GLU A 106 -8.08 -31.63 -14.85
N HIS A 107 -8.21 -30.86 -13.77
CA HIS A 107 -9.05 -31.20 -12.62
C HIS A 107 -10.21 -30.23 -12.36
N GLY A 108 -10.28 -29.08 -13.05
CA GLY A 108 -11.25 -28.02 -12.80
C GLY A 108 -12.09 -27.66 -14.02
N ASN A 109 -13.15 -26.88 -13.80
CA ASN A 109 -13.85 -26.20 -14.88
C ASN A 109 -13.07 -24.93 -15.25
N TYR A 110 -12.04 -25.08 -16.07
CA TYR A 110 -11.13 -23.98 -16.41
C TYR A 110 -11.86 -22.78 -17.00
N GLU A 111 -12.81 -23.00 -17.93
CA GLU A 111 -13.56 -21.93 -18.60
C GLU A 111 -14.34 -21.06 -17.61
N TRP A 112 -15.03 -21.69 -16.64
CA TRP A 112 -15.70 -20.96 -15.57
C TRP A 112 -14.71 -20.24 -14.63
N LEU A 113 -13.58 -20.88 -14.31
CA LEU A 113 -12.59 -20.33 -13.38
C LEU A 113 -11.85 -19.11 -13.91
N VAL A 114 -11.68 -19.00 -15.23
CA VAL A 114 -10.98 -17.86 -15.86
C VAL A 114 -11.91 -16.87 -16.58
N GLU A 115 -13.23 -17.00 -16.40
CA GLU A 115 -14.23 -16.15 -17.06
C GLU A 115 -13.97 -14.66 -16.79
N SER A 116 -13.61 -14.31 -15.56
CA SER A 116 -13.34 -12.92 -15.15
C SER A 116 -11.88 -12.48 -15.37
N GLY A 117 -11.00 -13.38 -15.82
CA GLY A 117 -9.58 -13.09 -16.02
C GLY A 117 -8.67 -14.28 -15.72
N GLY A 118 -7.43 -14.22 -16.22
CA GLY A 118 -6.43 -15.27 -16.03
C GLY A 118 -5.88 -15.31 -14.59
N VAL A 119 -5.46 -16.51 -14.17
CA VAL A 119 -4.84 -16.74 -12.86
C VAL A 119 -3.51 -16.00 -12.75
N THR A 120 -3.26 -15.33 -11.62
CA THR A 120 -1.99 -14.64 -11.34
C THR A 120 -1.57 -14.87 -9.90
N ILE A 121 -0.26 -15.01 -9.68
CA ILE A 121 0.34 -15.13 -8.36
C ILE A 121 0.66 -13.73 -7.85
N LEU A 122 0.22 -13.37 -6.65
CA LEU A 122 0.53 -12.08 -6.06
C LEU A 122 1.80 -12.18 -5.23
N LYS A 123 2.86 -11.44 -5.60
CA LYS A 123 4.13 -11.44 -4.84
C LYS A 123 4.20 -10.34 -3.78
N ASN A 124 3.31 -9.34 -3.83
CA ASN A 124 3.28 -8.21 -2.91
C ASN A 124 4.63 -7.46 -2.85
N GLY A 125 5.18 -7.08 -4.01
CA GLY A 125 6.31 -6.17 -4.13
C GLY A 125 5.97 -4.73 -3.71
N ILE A 126 7.00 -3.88 -3.68
CA ILE A 126 6.91 -2.51 -3.15
C ILE A 126 6.05 -1.54 -3.99
N GLU A 127 5.65 -1.94 -5.20
CA GLU A 127 4.94 -1.11 -6.19
C GLU A 127 3.78 -0.29 -5.60
N PHE A 128 2.89 -0.93 -4.83
CA PHE A 128 1.75 -0.23 -4.23
C PHE A 128 2.19 0.78 -3.17
N SER A 129 3.07 0.39 -2.24
CA SER A 129 3.59 1.29 -1.21
C SER A 129 4.33 2.47 -1.82
N ALA A 130 5.15 2.24 -2.85
CA ALA A 130 5.87 3.30 -3.57
C ALA A 130 4.91 4.25 -4.31
N THR A 131 3.89 3.70 -4.97
CA THR A 131 2.89 4.51 -5.67
C THR A 131 2.12 5.40 -4.71
N TYR A 132 1.64 4.85 -3.59
CA TYR A 132 0.95 5.62 -2.56
C TYR A 132 1.85 6.66 -1.92
N LEU A 133 3.12 6.34 -1.67
CA LEU A 133 4.10 7.31 -1.18
C LEU A 133 4.27 8.49 -2.15
N ILE A 134 4.38 8.22 -3.45
CA ILE A 134 4.47 9.27 -4.48
C ILE A 134 3.19 10.12 -4.53
N MET A 135 2.01 9.49 -4.46
CA MET A 135 0.73 10.20 -4.42
C MET A 135 0.61 11.08 -3.19
N LEU A 136 1.02 10.59 -2.02
CA LEU A 136 1.04 11.35 -0.77
C LEU A 136 2.07 12.49 -0.82
N LEU A 137 3.22 12.28 -1.46
CA LEU A 137 4.21 13.33 -1.69
C LEU A 137 3.66 14.43 -2.60
N ALA A 138 2.95 14.06 -3.67
CA ALA A 138 2.27 15.02 -4.53
C ALA A 138 1.21 15.80 -3.73
N LEU A 139 0.44 15.14 -2.86
CA LEU A 139 -0.54 15.77 -1.97
C LEU A 139 0.12 16.68 -0.92
N PHE A 140 1.29 16.29 -0.40
CA PHE A 140 2.07 17.11 0.52
C PHE A 140 2.51 18.43 -0.14
N CYS A 141 3.00 18.37 -1.39
CA CYS A 141 3.44 19.55 -2.13
C CYS A 141 2.26 20.43 -2.61
N SER A 142 1.19 19.82 -3.11
CA SER A 142 0.05 20.55 -3.72
C SER A 142 -1.02 20.94 -2.70
N GLY A 143 -1.30 20.12 -1.69
CA GLY A 143 -2.44 20.24 -0.75
C GLY A 143 -3.75 19.66 -1.30
N GLY A 144 -4.81 19.69 -0.49
CA GLY A 144 -6.14 19.10 -0.82
C GLY A 144 -6.92 19.74 -1.97
N GLY A 145 -6.42 20.83 -2.56
CA GLY A 145 -7.04 21.50 -3.71
C GLY A 145 -8.24 22.41 -3.39
N ARG A 146 -8.71 23.15 -4.40
CA ARG A 146 -9.68 24.25 -4.25
C ARG A 146 -11.14 23.83 -4.01
N PHE A 147 -11.54 22.67 -4.52
CA PHE A 147 -12.97 22.33 -4.62
C PHE A 147 -13.46 21.46 -3.47
N PHE A 148 -12.63 20.52 -3.00
CA PHE A 148 -13.05 19.50 -2.03
C PHE A 148 -12.34 19.59 -0.68
N SER A 149 -11.33 20.45 -0.53
CA SER A 149 -10.60 20.57 0.73
C SER A 149 -11.28 21.51 1.72
N VAL A 150 -11.59 21.00 2.92
CA VAL A 150 -11.97 21.82 4.07
C VAL A 150 -10.90 22.86 4.39
N ASP A 151 -9.61 22.54 4.22
CA ASP A 151 -8.51 23.52 4.38
C ASP A 151 -8.71 24.76 3.51
N TYR A 152 -9.11 24.58 2.24
CA TYR A 152 -9.36 25.68 1.32
C TYR A 152 -10.56 26.54 1.76
N TRP A 153 -11.67 25.90 2.14
CA TRP A 153 -12.88 26.61 2.56
C TRP A 153 -12.67 27.40 3.86
N LEU A 154 -11.92 26.84 4.82
CA LEU A 154 -11.54 27.53 6.05
C LEU A 154 -10.65 28.75 5.75
N CYS A 155 -9.59 28.58 4.95
CA CYS A 155 -8.74 29.70 4.55
C CYS A 155 -9.53 30.80 3.83
N ARG A 156 -10.47 30.46 2.95
CA ARG A 156 -11.32 31.44 2.27
C ARG A 156 -12.23 32.20 3.24
N HIS A 157 -12.82 31.52 4.21
CA HIS A 157 -13.77 32.13 5.15
C HIS A 157 -13.08 33.10 6.13
N TYR A 158 -11.87 32.78 6.59
CA TYR A 158 -11.09 33.69 7.46
C TYR A 158 -10.47 34.86 6.68
N SER A 159 -9.98 34.64 5.46
CA SER A 159 -9.45 35.72 4.62
C SER A 159 -10.54 36.70 4.15
N GLY A 160 -11.79 36.24 4.01
CA GLY A 160 -12.93 37.10 3.64
C GLY A 160 -13.42 38.03 4.75
N GLN A 161 -13.16 37.70 6.02
CA GLN A 161 -13.57 38.52 7.19
C GLN A 161 -12.56 39.62 7.55
N GLY A 162 -11.34 39.58 7.01
CA GLY A 162 -10.31 40.62 7.22
C GLY A 162 -10.34 41.78 6.21
N ALA A 163 -11.34 41.81 5.30
CA ALA A 163 -11.42 42.75 4.19
C ALA A 163 -12.58 43.76 4.31
N THR A 164 -13.12 43.98 5.51
CA THR A 164 -14.14 44.99 5.81
C THR A 164 -13.63 45.99 6.84
#